data_AF-A0A4Q1SRL9-F1
#
_entry.id   AF-A0A4Q1SRL9-F1
#
_cell.length_a   1.000
_cell.length_b   1.000
_cell.length_c   1.000
_cell.angle_alpha   90.00
_cell.angle_beta   90.00
_cell.angle_gamma   90.00
#
_symmetry.space_group_name_H-M   'P 1'
#
loop_
_entity.id
_entity.type
_entity.pdbx_description
1 polymer ?
#
loop_
_entity_poly.entity_id
_entity_poly.type
_entity_poly.pdbx_seq_one_letter_code
_entity_poly.pdbx_strand_id
1 'polypeptide(L)' 'MSFFGFILLLVGLLMFIKPQVFWLLTESWKSNQADEPSSFYLWSTRFGGVVFTIVGISTILASFLQE' A
#
# COMPACT_ATOMS: atom_id res chain seq x y z
N MET A 1 2.97 17.57 -8.48
CA MET A 1 2.27 16.76 -7.44
C MET A 1 1.95 15.33 -7.90
N SER A 2 1.90 15.06 -9.21
CA SER A 2 1.46 13.78 -9.78
C SER A 2 2.40 12.59 -9.49
N PHE A 3 3.72 12.82 -9.38
CA PHE A 3 4.70 11.76 -9.07
C PHE A 3 4.37 11.01 -7.77
N PHE A 4 4.00 11.73 -6.71
CA PHE A 4 3.59 11.13 -5.43
C PHE A 4 2.30 10.31 -5.56
N GLY A 5 1.36 10.74 -6.40
CA GLY A 5 0.15 10.00 -6.69
C GLY A 5 0.42 8.63 -7.32
N PHE A 6 1.38 8.56 -8.26
CA PHE A 6 1.80 7.28 -8.86
C PHE A 6 2.46 6.33 -7.84
N ILE A 7 3.29 6.86 -6.94
CA ILE A 7 3.90 6.04 -5.87
C ILE A 7 2.81 5.48 -4.95
N LEU A 8 1.88 6.33 -4.48
CA LEU A 8 0.78 5.89 -3.61
C LEU A 8 -0.09 4.84 -4.28
N LEU A 9 -0.35 5.00 -5.58
CA LEU A 9 -1.12 4.04 -6.36
C LEU A 9 -0.42 2.69 -6.46
N LEU A 10 0.88 2.67 -6.78
CA LEU A 10 1.67 1.44 -6.85
C LEU A 10 1.77 0.74 -5.50
N VAL A 11 2.03 1.48 -4.43
CA VAL A 11 2.10 0.95 -3.05
C VAL A 11 0.73 0.41 -2.63
N GLY A 12 -0.35 1.16 -2.87
CA GLY A 12 -1.71 0.72 -2.56
C GLY A 12 -2.09 -0.58 -3.28
N LEU A 13 -1.75 -0.69 -4.57
CA LEU A 13 -1.97 -1.92 -5.34
C LEU A 13 -1.14 -3.09 -4.80
N LEU A 14 0.13 -2.87 -4.44
CA LEU A 14 0.98 -3.91 -3.84
C LEU A 14 0.39 -4.42 -2.52
N MET A 15 -0.02 -3.50 -1.64
CA MET A 15 -0.67 -3.82 -0.37
C MET A 15 -1.98 -4.60 -0.55
N PHE A 16 -2.77 -4.26 -1.58
CA PHE A 16 -4.04 -4.91 -1.86
C PHE A 16 -3.88 -6.31 -2.47
N ILE A 17 -3.05 -6.46 -3.51
CA ILE A 17 -2.91 -7.71 -4.28
C ILE A 17 -2.03 -8.71 -3.54
N LYS A 18 -0.88 -8.26 -3.01
CA LYS A 18 0.12 -9.12 -2.34
C LYS A 18 0.55 -8.54 -0.98
N PRO A 19 -0.35 -8.51 0.01
CA PRO A 19 -0.02 -8.05 1.37
C PRO A 19 1.12 -8.84 2.03
N GLN A 20 1.34 -10.11 1.64
CA GLN A 20 2.47 -10.92 2.12
C GLN A 20 3.83 -10.39 1.64
N VAL A 21 3.91 -9.93 0.39
CA VAL A 21 5.14 -9.31 -0.14
C VAL A 21 5.38 -7.98 0.55
N PHE A 22 4.31 -7.21 0.78
CA PHE A 22 4.40 -5.97 1.54
C PHE A 22 4.93 -6.22 2.96
N TRP A 23 4.37 -7.21 3.67
CA TRP A 23 4.87 -7.66 4.97
C TRP A 23 6.34 -8.09 4.93
N LEU A 24 6.74 -8.85 3.91
CA LEU A 24 8.14 -9.27 3.74
C LEU A 24 9.08 -8.07 3.64
N LEU A 25 8.67 -7.00 2.94
CA LEU A 25 9.47 -5.79 2.78
C LEU A 25 9.50 -4.92 4.05
N THR A 26 8.36 -4.80 4.76
CA THR A 26 8.21 -3.78 5.81
C THR A 26 8.34 -4.30 7.24
N GLU A 27 8.00 -5.57 7.46
CA GLU A 27 7.73 -6.09 8.80
C GLU A 27 8.48 -7.38 9.12
N SER A 28 8.77 -8.23 8.12
CA SER A 28 9.43 -9.54 8.35
C SER A 28 10.77 -9.45 9.09
N TRP A 29 11.52 -8.38 8.89
CA TRP A 29 12.83 -8.17 9.48
C TRP A 29 12.78 -7.62 10.92
N LYS A 30 11.59 -7.21 11.41
CA LYS A 30 11.44 -6.61 12.75
C LYS A 30 11.34 -7.65 13.87
N SER A 31 10.99 -8.89 13.55
CA SER A 31 10.84 -9.95 14.54
C SER A 31 11.59 -11.20 14.10
N ASN A 32 12.46 -11.70 14.97
CA ASN A 32 13.19 -12.95 14.75
C ASN A 32 12.30 -14.21 14.90
N GLN A 33 11.02 -14.05 15.29
CA GLN A 33 10.08 -15.14 15.56
C GLN A 33 8.82 -15.07 14.68
N ALA A 34 8.67 -14.04 13.86
CA ALA A 34 7.51 -13.92 12.98
C ALA A 34 7.86 -14.59 11.65
N ASP A 35 7.57 -15.89 11.55
CA ASP A 35 7.78 -16.65 10.31
C ASP A 35 6.72 -16.30 9.25
N GLU A 36 5.52 -15.89 9.68
CA GLU A 36 4.39 -15.58 8.79
C GLU A 36 3.57 -14.38 9.28
N PRO A 37 2.97 -13.59 8.36
CA PRO A 37 2.07 -12.51 8.72
C PRO A 37 0.78 -13.03 9.36
N SER A 38 0.31 -12.35 10.39
CA SER A 38 -0.99 -12.67 10.99
C SER A 38 -2.14 -12.38 10.03
N SER A 39 -3.24 -13.14 10.17
CA SER A 39 -4.46 -12.93 9.39
C SER A 39 -5.03 -11.52 9.56
N PHE A 40 -4.92 -10.95 10.77
CA PHE A 40 -5.30 -9.56 11.03
C PHE A 40 -4.42 -8.56 10.27
N TYR A 41 -3.11 -8.77 10.23
CA TYR A 41 -2.19 -7.93 9.46
C TYR A 41 -2.53 -7.97 7.96
N LEU A 42 -2.80 -9.16 7.40
CA LEU A 42 -3.15 -9.29 5.99
C LEU A 42 -4.45 -8.53 5.66
N TRP A 43 -5.45 -8.62 6.54
CA TRP A 43 -6.73 -7.92 6.36
C TRP A 43 -6.58 -6.40 6.46
N SER A 44 -5.89 -5.92 7.51
CA SER A 44 -5.65 -4.48 7.70
C SER A 44 -4.77 -3.89 6.59
N THR A 45 -3.78 -4.63 6.10
CA THR A 45 -2.92 -4.22 4.97
C THR A 45 -3.72 -4.12 3.69
N ARG A 46 -4.63 -5.05 3.40
CA ARG A 46 -5.51 -4.96 2.23
C ARG A 46 -6.43 -3.75 2.32
N PHE A 47 -7.01 -3.50 3.49
CA PHE A 47 -7.83 -2.31 3.73
C PHE A 47 -7.03 -1.02 3.51
N GLY A 48 -5.82 -0.94 4.08
CA GLY A 48 -4.89 0.17 3.85
C GLY A 48 -4.52 0.33 2.38
N GLY A 49 -4.33 -0.78 1.65
CA GLY A 49 -4.07 -0.78 0.22
C GLY A 49 -5.17 -0.12 -0.60
N VAL A 50 -6.44 -0.44 -0.30
CA VAL A 50 -7.60 0.22 -0.94
C VAL A 50 -7.58 1.73 -0.71
N VAL A 51 -7.34 2.16 0.54
CA VAL A 51 -7.26 3.59 0.88
C VAL A 51 -6.12 4.27 0.12
N PHE A 52 -4.93 3.69 0.10
CA PHE A 52 -3.77 4.23 -0.62
C PHE A 52 -4.01 4.31 -2.13
N THR A 53 -4.66 3.30 -2.72
CA THR A 53 -5.03 3.33 -4.14
C THR A 53 -6.02 4.46 -4.43
N ILE A 54 -7.06 4.64 -3.61
CA ILE A 54 -8.03 5.74 -3.78
C ILE A 54 -7.32 7.09 -3.69
N VAL A 55 -6.51 7.31 -2.65
CA VAL A 55 -5.77 8.57 -2.47
C VAL A 55 -4.80 8.81 -3.63
N GLY A 56 -4.11 7.77 -4.11
CA GLY A 56 -3.22 7.85 -5.27
C GLY A 56 -3.95 8.31 -6.52
N ILE A 57 -5.10 7.69 -6.84
CA ILE A 57 -5.96 8.09 -7.97
C ILE A 57 -6.45 9.53 -7.80
N SER A 58 -6.99 9.88 -6.63
CA SER A 58 -7.48 11.24 -6.35
C SER A 58 -6.38 12.29 -6.51
N THR A 59 -5.15 12.00 -6.07
CA THR A 59 -4.00 12.91 -6.21
C THR A 59 -3.61 13.10 -7.67
N ILE A 60 -3.62 12.03 -8.47
CA ILE A 60 -3.36 12.10 -9.91
C ILE A 60 -4.44 12.93 -10.61
N LEU A 61 -5.72 12.65 -10.34
CA LEU A 61 -6.85 13.40 -10.92
C LEU A 61 -6.82 14.89 -10.52
N ALA A 62 -6.57 15.18 -9.24
CA ALA A 62 -6.44 16.57 -8.76
C ALA A 62 -5.29 17.29 -9.44
N SER A 63 -4.17 16.59 -9.71
CA SER A 63 -3.05 17.20 -10.42
C SER A 63 -3.41 17.62 -11.85
N PHE A 64 -4.21 16.83 -12.57
CA PHE A 64 -4.70 17.21 -13.91
C PHE A 64 -5.70 18.38 -13.90
N LEU A 65 -6.38 18.59 -12.77
CA LEU A 65 -7.34 19.69 -12.61
C LEU A 65 -6.66 21.02 -12.24
N GLN A 66 -5.43 20.96 -11.75
CA GLN A 66 -4.61 22.12 -11.35
C GLN A 66 -3.66 22.59 -12.46
N GLU A 67 -3.59 21.87 -13.58
CA GLU A 67 -2.90 22.29 -14.81
C GLU A 67 -3.74 23.31 -15.61
#